data_AF-A0A672PHT1-F1
#
_entry.id   AF-A0A672PHT1-F1
#
_cell.length_a   1.000
_cell.length_b   1.000
_cell.length_c   1.000
_cell.angle_alpha   90.00
_cell.angle_beta   90.00
_cell.angle_gamma   90.00
#
_symmetry.space_group_name_H-M   'P 1'
#
loop_
_entity.id
_entity.type
_entity.pdbx_description
1 polymer ?
#
loop_
_entity_poly.entity_id
_entity_poly.type
_entity_poly.pdbx_seq_one_letter_code
_entity_poly.pdbx_strand_id
1 'polypeptide(L)'
;MHCQVQSRQCIEDVIRFAAAEKLFLMADEVYQDNVYADGCKFHSFKRVLFEMGLEYSEKVELASFHSTSKCYMGECGFRGGYMEVVNLDPEVKVQLTKLVSVRLCPPVPGQALLDVVVNPPQPDEPSYDTFIKVYIVPLTVSFVHSKK
;
A
#
# COMPACT_ATOMS: atom_id res chain seq x y z
N MET A 1 -3.17 -19.01 8.87
CA MET A 1 -3.50 -17.57 8.75
C MET A 1 -4.51 -17.42 7.61
N HIS A 2 -5.75 -17.06 7.91
CA HIS A 2 -6.67 -16.61 6.88
C HIS A 2 -6.25 -15.19 6.48
N CYS A 3 -5.69 -15.02 5.29
CA CYS A 3 -5.42 -13.69 4.74
C CYS A 3 -6.77 -13.11 4.31
N GLN A 4 -7.33 -12.23 5.13
CA GLN A 4 -8.58 -11.54 4.86
C GLN A 4 -8.26 -10.23 4.12
N VAL A 5 -8.95 -9.97 3.01
CA VAL A 5 -8.98 -8.64 2.38
C VAL A 5 -10.18 -7.89 2.96
N GLN A 6 -9.94 -6.73 3.58
CA GLN A 6 -11.02 -5.94 4.18
C GLN A 6 -11.95 -5.37 3.11
N SER A 7 -13.26 -5.44 3.34
CA SER A 7 -14.24 -4.78 2.47
C SER A 7 -14.16 -3.26 2.66
N ARG A 8 -14.58 -2.51 1.64
CA ARG A 8 -14.69 -1.04 1.72
C ARG A 8 -15.49 -0.59 2.95
N GLN A 9 -16.62 -1.26 3.23
CA GLN A 9 -17.46 -0.92 4.39
C GLN A 9 -16.72 -1.07 5.72
N CYS A 10 -15.93 -2.14 5.86
CA CYS A 10 -15.13 -2.37 7.06
C CYS A 10 -14.06 -1.28 7.25
N ILE A 11 -13.42 -0.84 6.16
CA ILE A 11 -12.43 0.26 6.20
C ILE A 11 -13.12 1.56 6.62
N GLU A 12 -14.30 1.87 6.08
CA GLU A 12 -15.09 3.04 6.50
C GLU A 12 -15.48 3.00 7.98
N ASP A 13 -15.88 1.84 8.50
CA ASP A 13 -16.20 1.65 9.92
C ASP A 13 -14.97 1.93 10.80
N VAL A 14 -13.79 1.45 10.38
CA VAL A 14 -12.52 1.70 11.07
C VAL A 14 -12.15 3.18 11.03
N ILE A 15 -12.32 3.85 9.88
CA ILE A 15 -12.06 5.30 9.76
C ILE A 15 -13.01 6.10 10.64
N ARG A 16 -14.31 5.75 10.68
CA ARG A 16 -15.28 6.37 11.57
C ARG A 16 -14.90 6.22 13.03
N PHE A 17 -14.49 5.01 13.42
CA PHE A 17 -14.03 4.72 14.78
C PHE A 17 -12.77 5.53 15.14
N ALA A 18 -11.76 5.54 14.27
CA ALA A 18 -10.54 6.30 14.50
C ALA A 18 -10.79 7.81 14.60
N ALA A 19 -11.70 8.35 13.78
CA ALA A 19 -12.11 9.74 13.86
C ALA A 19 -12.81 10.08 15.19
N ALA A 20 -13.72 9.21 15.66
CA ALA A 20 -14.45 9.40 16.91
C ALA A 20 -13.53 9.35 18.13
N GLU A 21 -12.58 8.40 18.15
CA GLU A 21 -11.67 8.15 19.26
C GLU A 21 -10.34 8.92 19.14
N LYS A 22 -10.16 9.75 18.10
CA LYS A 22 -8.94 10.51 17.81
C LYS A 22 -7.69 9.62 17.74
N LEU A 23 -7.79 8.53 17.00
CA LEU A 23 -6.70 7.57 16.80
C LEU A 23 -5.95 7.85 15.51
N PHE A 24 -4.63 7.73 15.59
CA PHE A 24 -3.76 7.73 14.41
C PHE A 24 -3.82 6.34 13.74
N LEU A 25 -4.30 6.30 12.49
CA LEU A 25 -4.32 5.09 11.67
C LEU A 25 -2.95 4.78 11.07
N MET A 26 -2.50 3.55 11.26
CA MET A 26 -1.32 2.98 10.61
C MET A 26 -1.76 1.80 9.74
N ALA A 27 -1.90 2.03 8.44
CA ALA A 27 -2.37 1.06 7.47
C ALA A 27 -1.19 0.28 6.85
N ASP A 28 -0.96 -0.95 7.33
CA ASP A 28 0.03 -1.86 6.75
C ASP A 28 -0.54 -2.55 5.50
N GLU A 29 -0.26 -1.98 4.33
CA GLU A 29 -0.84 -2.38 3.04
C GLU A 29 0.20 -3.09 2.15
N VAL A 30 1.21 -3.74 2.74
CA VAL A 30 2.33 -4.35 2.01
C VAL A 30 1.95 -5.51 1.07
N TYR A 31 0.77 -6.10 1.23
CA TYR A 31 0.22 -7.17 0.38
C TYR A 31 -0.87 -6.67 -0.58
N GLN A 32 -0.92 -5.37 -0.89
CA GLN A 32 -1.99 -4.78 -1.71
C GLN A 32 -2.14 -5.42 -3.10
N ASP A 33 -1.06 -5.95 -3.69
CA ASP A 33 -1.08 -6.63 -4.99
C ASP A 33 -1.49 -8.12 -4.88
N ASN A 34 -1.57 -8.68 -3.67
CA ASN A 34 -1.79 -10.11 -3.44
C ASN A 34 -3.24 -10.42 -3.07
N VAL A 35 -4.18 -9.99 -3.93
CA VAL A 35 -5.62 -10.25 -3.76
C VAL A 35 -6.05 -11.41 -4.65
N TYR A 36 -6.39 -12.55 -4.04
CA TYR A 36 -6.67 -13.81 -4.76
C TYR A 36 -8.09 -14.32 -4.64
N ALA A 37 -8.87 -13.83 -3.67
CA ALA A 37 -10.23 -14.30 -3.45
C ALA A 37 -11.20 -13.66 -4.44
N ASP A 38 -12.03 -14.47 -5.11
CA ASP A 38 -13.05 -13.99 -6.04
C ASP A 38 -13.98 -12.97 -5.37
N GLY A 39 -14.18 -11.83 -6.03
CA GLY A 39 -14.99 -10.73 -5.52
C GLY A 39 -14.29 -9.84 -4.48
N CYS A 40 -13.08 -10.17 -4.04
CA CYS A 40 -12.27 -9.28 -3.21
C CYS A 40 -11.50 -8.27 -4.07
N LYS A 41 -11.41 -7.04 -3.57
CA LYS A 41 -10.61 -5.97 -4.17
C LYS A 41 -9.88 -5.23 -3.07
N PHE A 42 -8.62 -4.88 -3.32
CA PHE A 42 -7.90 -3.98 -2.43
C PHE A 42 -8.47 -2.56 -2.52
N HIS A 43 -8.74 -1.98 -1.36
CA HIS A 43 -9.10 -0.57 -1.21
C HIS A 43 -8.10 0.04 -0.25
N SER A 44 -7.32 1.03 -0.69
CA SER A 44 -6.40 1.70 0.23
C SER A 44 -7.17 2.54 1.23
N PHE A 45 -6.69 2.57 2.47
CA PHE A 45 -7.21 3.43 3.53
C PHE A 45 -7.24 4.89 3.10
N LYS A 46 -6.20 5.35 2.38
CA LYS A 46 -6.15 6.71 1.84
C LYS A 46 -7.28 6.98 0.87
N ARG A 47 -7.52 6.08 -0.10
CA ARG A 47 -8.61 6.28 -1.07
C ARG A 47 -9.96 6.37 -0.36
N VAL A 48 -10.24 5.43 0.54
CA VAL A 48 -11.52 5.40 1.26
C VAL A 48 -11.66 6.65 2.15
N LEU A 49 -10.61 7.05 2.86
CA LEU A 49 -10.58 8.25 3.68
C LEU A 49 -10.96 9.52 2.90
N PHE A 50 -10.39 9.70 1.70
CA PHE A 50 -10.72 10.85 0.86
C PHE A 50 -12.11 10.74 0.21
N GLU A 51 -12.54 9.53 -0.16
CA GLU A 51 -13.91 9.29 -0.67
C GLU A 51 -15.00 9.52 0.38
N MET A 52 -14.69 9.39 1.68
CA MET A 52 -15.61 9.70 2.79
C MET A 52 -15.81 11.20 3.03
N GLY A 53 -15.04 12.06 2.36
CA GLY A 53 -15.21 13.52 2.37
C GLY A 53 -14.41 14.25 3.44
N LEU A 54 -14.48 15.59 3.39
CA LEU A 54 -13.65 16.51 4.18
C LEU A 54 -13.79 16.32 5.69
N GLU A 55 -14.93 15.83 6.16
CA GLU A 55 -15.17 15.53 7.58
C GLU A 55 -14.11 14.59 8.17
N TYR A 56 -13.63 13.64 7.35
CA TYR A 56 -12.61 12.67 7.73
C TYR A 56 -11.24 13.01 7.12
N SER A 57 -11.21 13.37 5.84
CA SER A 57 -9.95 13.51 5.09
C SER A 57 -9.07 14.67 5.53
N GLU A 58 -9.60 15.65 6.28
CA GLU A 58 -8.81 16.76 6.86
C GLU A 58 -8.45 16.53 8.34
N LYS A 59 -9.02 15.51 9.00
CA LYS A 59 -8.90 15.32 10.45
C LYS A 59 -8.15 14.05 10.84
N VAL A 60 -8.38 12.95 10.12
CA VAL A 60 -7.82 11.65 10.51
C VAL A 60 -6.36 11.59 10.08
N GLU A 61 -5.48 11.43 11.06
CA GLU A 61 -4.07 11.11 10.85
C GLU A 61 -3.95 9.70 10.27
N LEU A 62 -3.23 9.55 9.16
CA LEU A 62 -3.04 8.27 8.49
C LEU A 62 -1.60 8.14 7.97
N ALA A 63 -0.99 6.99 8.27
CA ALA A 63 0.26 6.53 7.68
C ALA A 63 -0.02 5.20 6.96
N SER A 64 0.10 5.19 5.63
CA SER A 64 -0.01 3.98 4.81
C SER A 64 1.37 3.47 4.43
N PHE A 65 1.61 2.16 4.57
CA PHE A 65 2.91 1.53 4.34
C PHE A 65 2.88 0.62 3.12
N HIS A 66 3.91 0.73 2.28
CA HIS A 66 4.16 -0.13 1.13
C HIS A 66 5.58 -0.72 1.19
N SER A 67 5.77 -1.95 0.73
CA SER A 67 7.09 -2.58 0.63
C SER A 67 7.30 -3.28 -0.71
N THR A 68 8.52 -3.20 -1.22
CA THR A 68 8.94 -3.97 -2.41
C THR A 68 9.14 -5.47 -2.11
N SER A 69 9.10 -5.87 -0.82
CA SER A 69 9.40 -7.24 -0.40
C SER A 69 8.28 -8.25 -0.66
N LYS A 70 7.04 -7.76 -0.84
CA LYS A 70 5.82 -8.59 -0.87
C LYS A 70 4.95 -8.37 -2.12
N CYS A 71 5.29 -7.38 -2.93
CA CYS A 71 4.72 -7.11 -4.25
C CYS A 71 4.90 -8.31 -5.21
N TYR A 72 4.27 -8.26 -6.40
CA TYR A 72 4.42 -9.26 -7.48
C TYR A 72 5.89 -9.50 -7.89
N MET A 73 6.80 -8.56 -7.62
CA MET A 73 8.25 -8.73 -7.82
C MET A 73 8.94 -9.53 -6.68
N GLY A 74 8.47 -9.45 -5.43
CA GLY A 74 8.99 -10.26 -4.32
C GLY A 74 10.46 -9.99 -3.93
N GLU A 75 10.98 -8.79 -4.17
CA GLU A 75 12.41 -8.45 -4.10
C GLU A 75 12.88 -8.07 -2.67
N CYS A 76 12.76 -9.01 -1.73
CA CYS A 76 13.00 -8.75 -0.31
C CYS A 76 14.46 -8.42 0.05
N GLY A 77 15.43 -8.81 -0.78
CA GLY A 77 16.86 -8.59 -0.55
C GLY A 77 17.28 -7.11 -0.61
N PHE A 78 16.59 -6.31 -1.41
CA PHE A 78 16.89 -4.89 -1.61
C PHE A 78 16.28 -3.97 -0.53
N ARG A 79 15.34 -4.49 0.28
CA ARG A 79 14.76 -3.82 1.46
C ARG A 79 14.19 -2.42 1.15
N GLY A 80 13.43 -2.30 0.06
CA GLY A 80 12.73 -1.08 -0.36
C GLY A 80 11.30 -0.95 0.19
N GLY A 81 10.84 0.28 0.30
CA GLY A 81 9.48 0.62 0.75
C GLY A 81 9.32 2.11 1.00
N TYR A 82 8.07 2.54 1.18
CA TYR A 82 7.74 3.90 1.57
C TYR A 82 6.60 3.91 2.59
N MET A 83 6.43 5.06 3.22
CA MET A 83 5.19 5.39 3.91
C MET A 83 4.66 6.70 3.38
N GLU A 84 3.35 6.77 3.16
CA GLU A 84 2.66 8.02 2.88
C GLU A 84 1.94 8.46 4.15
N VAL A 85 2.20 9.70 4.58
CA VAL A 85 1.60 10.27 5.79
C VAL A 85 0.74 11.47 5.44
N VAL A 86 -0.50 11.47 5.92
CA VAL A 86 -1.48 12.57 5.74
C VAL A 86 -2.00 13.04 7.09
N ASN A 87 -2.31 14.35 7.16
CA ASN A 87 -2.85 15.04 8.34
C ASN A 87 -2.02 14.96 9.63
N LEU A 88 -0.76 14.50 9.56
CA LEU A 88 0.11 14.36 10.73
C LEU A 88 0.16 15.65 11.53
N ASP A 89 -0.01 15.52 12.85
CA ASP A 89 0.16 16.62 13.78
C ASP A 89 1.49 17.37 13.52
N PRO A 90 1.49 18.71 13.47
CA PRO A 90 2.69 19.49 13.15
C PRO A 90 3.87 19.23 14.09
N GLU A 91 3.63 19.02 15.39
CA GLU A 91 4.69 18.73 16.36
C GLU A 91 5.27 17.33 16.13
N VAL A 92 4.41 16.35 15.83
CA VAL A 92 4.85 14.99 15.46
C VAL A 92 5.63 15.01 14.15
N LYS A 93 5.21 15.81 13.17
CA LYS A 93 5.94 16.00 11.89
C LYS A 93 7.34 16.57 12.10
N VAL A 94 7.52 17.47 13.05
CA VAL A 94 8.86 17.98 13.43
C VAL A 94 9.72 16.85 13.98
N GLN A 95 9.18 16.01 14.87
CA GLN A 95 9.94 14.88 15.43
C GLN A 95 10.27 13.83 14.35
N LEU A 96 9.33 13.54 13.45
CA LEU A 96 9.57 12.64 12.33
C LEU A 96 10.66 13.18 11.40
N THR A 97 10.61 14.47 11.07
CA THR A 97 11.62 15.14 10.23
C THR A 97 13.00 15.08 10.87
N LYS A 98 13.08 15.36 12.17
CA LYS A 98 14.31 15.25 12.96
C LYS A 98 14.85 13.80 12.94
N LEU A 99 13.97 12.81 13.12
CA LEU A 99 14.35 11.39 13.11
C LEU A 99 14.92 10.97 11.76
N VAL A 100 14.29 11.36 10.65
CA VAL A 100 14.79 11.00 9.31
C VAL A 100 16.05 11.77 8.94
N SER A 101 16.23 13.01 9.41
CA SER A 101 17.41 13.82 9.09
C SER A 101 18.69 13.37 9.81
N VAL A 102 18.58 12.69 10.96
CA VAL A 102 19.75 12.17 11.70
C VAL A 102 20.17 10.77 11.25
N ARG A 103 19.40 10.14 10.36
CA ARG A 103 19.72 8.83 9.77
C ARG A 103 20.33 9.02 8.38
N LEU A 104 21.23 8.12 8.00
CA LEU A 104 21.61 8.00 6.60
C LEU A 104 20.39 7.58 5.78
N CYS A 105 20.33 8.02 4.52
CA CYS A 105 19.25 7.66 3.61
C CYS A 105 19.18 6.13 3.39
N PRO A 106 18.00 5.59 3.01
CA PRO A 106 17.87 4.18 2.65
C PRO A 106 18.83 3.80 1.51
N PRO A 107 19.27 2.54 1.40
CA PRO A 107 20.14 2.11 0.30
C PRO A 107 19.54 2.45 -1.08
N VAL A 108 20.33 3.11 -1.93
CA VAL A 108 19.90 3.54 -3.27
C VAL A 108 19.32 2.40 -4.11
N PRO A 109 19.86 1.16 -4.10
CA PRO A 109 19.23 0.05 -4.83
C PRO A 109 17.78 -0.24 -4.40
N GLY A 110 17.48 -0.13 -3.10
CA GLY A 110 16.12 -0.30 -2.58
C GLY A 110 15.19 0.85 -3.00
N GLN A 111 15.72 2.07 -3.14
CA GLN A 111 14.98 3.22 -3.66
C GLN A 111 14.71 3.11 -5.16
N ALA A 112 15.71 2.70 -5.95
CA ALA A 112 15.57 2.49 -7.39
C ALA A 112 14.58 1.36 -7.70
N LEU A 113 14.64 0.26 -6.96
CA LEU A 113 13.67 -0.82 -7.07
C LEU A 113 12.25 -0.33 -6.74
N LEU A 114 12.11 0.51 -5.71
CA LEU A 114 10.81 1.06 -5.37
C LEU A 114 10.22 1.85 -6.54
N ASP A 115 11.03 2.69 -7.19
CA ASP A 115 10.61 3.46 -8.38
C ASP A 115 10.09 2.56 -9.49
N VAL A 116 10.80 1.46 -9.79
CA VAL A 116 10.38 0.46 -10.79
C VAL A 116 9.06 -0.23 -10.40
N VAL A 117 8.84 -0.52 -9.12
CA VAL A 117 7.62 -1.17 -8.64
C VAL A 117 6.41 -0.24 -8.73
N VAL A 118 6.56 1.04 -8.38
CA VAL A 118 5.45 2.01 -8.40
C VAL A 118 5.20 2.61 -9.78
N ASN A 119 6.08 2.36 -10.73
CA ASN A 119 5.97 2.84 -12.11
C ASN A 119 6.05 1.66 -13.10
N PRO A 120 5.02 0.77 -13.14
CA PRO A 120 4.99 -0.35 -14.07
C PRO A 120 4.86 0.15 -15.53
N PRO A 121 5.18 -0.71 -16.52
CA PRO A 121 5.06 -0.33 -17.91
C PRO A 121 3.65 0.16 -18.28
N GLN A 122 3.57 1.14 -19.17
CA GLN A 122 2.32 1.71 -19.69
C GLN A 122 1.86 1.02 -20.97
N PRO A 123 0.56 1.05 -21.35
CA PRO A 123 0.04 0.33 -22.52
C PRO A 123 0.75 0.59 -23.85
N ASP A 124 1.40 1.75 -23.99
CA ASP A 124 2.16 2.18 -25.16
C ASP A 124 3.64 1.77 -25.12
N GLU A 125 4.12 1.15 -24.04
CA GLU A 125 5.51 0.76 -23.86
C GLU A 125 5.80 -0.70 -24.28
N PRO A 126 7.00 -0.99 -24.83
CA PRO A 126 7.32 -2.28 -25.44
C PRO A 126 7.17 -3.52 -24.53
N SER A 127 7.33 -3.35 -23.21
CA SER A 127 7.29 -4.44 -22.24
C SER A 127 5.91 -4.68 -21.63
N TYR A 128 4.91 -3.85 -21.93
CA TYR A 128 3.59 -3.88 -21.30
C TYR A 128 2.89 -5.24 -21.41
N ASP A 129 2.71 -5.73 -22.65
CA ASP A 129 1.99 -6.98 -22.90
C ASP A 129 2.66 -8.17 -22.20
N THR A 130 3.99 -8.17 -22.17
CA THR A 130 4.78 -9.21 -21.49
C THR A 130 4.62 -9.09 -19.97
N PHE A 131 4.69 -7.88 -19.43
CA PHE A 131 4.53 -7.61 -18.00
C PHE A 131 3.15 -8.05 -17.50
N ILE A 132 2.07 -7.65 -18.17
CA ILE A 132 0.70 -8.02 -17.82
C ILE A 132 0.54 -9.55 -17.85
N LYS A 133 1.05 -10.20 -18.90
CA LYS A 133 0.97 -11.66 -19.06
C LYS A 133 1.73 -12.43 -17.98
N VAL A 134 2.82 -11.90 -17.44
CA VAL A 134 3.67 -12.60 -16.45
C VAL A 134 3.24 -12.30 -15.01
N TYR A 135 2.87 -11.06 -14.70
CA TYR A 135 2.66 -10.64 -13.32
C TYR A 135 1.20 -10.40 -12.95
N ILE A 136 0.33 -10.06 -13.90
CA ILE A 136 -1.06 -9.70 -13.60
C ILE A 136 -2.02 -10.86 -13.88
N VAL A 137 -1.91 -11.48 -15.06
CA VAL A 137 -2.77 -12.61 -15.48
C VAL A 137 -2.50 -13.91 -14.70
N PRO A 138 -1.25 -14.28 -14.36
CA PRO A 138 -0.98 -15.54 -13.66
C PRO A 138 -1.39 -15.52 -12.19
N LEU A 139 -1.49 -14.34 -11.56
CA LEU A 139 -2.10 -14.20 -10.23
C LEU A 139 -3.57 -14.62 -10.22
N THR A 140 -4.26 -14.53 -11.37
CA THR A 140 -5.66 -14.97 -11.54
C THR A 140 -5.78 -16.47 -11.90
N VAL A 141 -4.80 -17.05 -12.59
CA VAL A 141 -4.90 -18.42 -13.16
C VAL A 141 -4.20 -19.50 -12.33
N SER A 142 -3.11 -19.18 -11.63
CA SER A 142 -2.23 -20.19 -11.01
C SER A 142 -2.85 -20.93 -9.81
N PHE A 143 -4.00 -20.48 -9.29
CA PHE A 143 -4.70 -21.14 -8.18
C PHE A 143 -5.92 -21.98 -8.58
N VAL A 144 -6.44 -21.85 -9.80
CA VAL A 144 -7.52 -22.74 -10.29
C VAL A 144 -7.03 -24.19 -10.38
N HIS A 145 -5.72 -24.41 -10.55
CA HIS A 145 -5.12 -25.76 -10.62
C HIS A 145 -4.55 -26.29 -9.30
N SER A 146 -4.47 -25.49 -8.23
CA SER A 146 -3.95 -25.93 -6.92
C SER A 146 -5.07 -26.35 -5.93
N LYS A 147 -6.34 -26.25 -6.35
CA LYS A 147 -7.52 -26.77 -5.62
C LYS A 147 -8.21 -27.90 -6.39
N LYS A 148 -7.46 -28.94 -6.76
CA LYS A 148 -7.99 -30.27 -7.02
C LYS A 148 -7.25 -31.29 -6.19
#